data_AF-A0A061NA62-F1
#
_entry.id   AF-A0A061NA62-F1
#
_cell.length_a   1.000
_cell.length_b   1.000
_cell.length_c   1.000
_cell.angle_alpha   90.00
_cell.angle_beta   90.00
_cell.angle_gamma   90.00
#
_symmetry.space_group_name_H-M   'P 1'
#
loop_
_entity.id
_entity.type
_entity.pdbx_description
1 polymer ?
#
loop_
_entity_poly.entity_id
_entity_poly.type
_entity_poly.pdbx_seq_one_letter_code
_entity_poly.pdbx_strand_id
1 'polypeptide(L)'
;MEKNHIPTEKKAQKPIAIKEVKPLDDEDLLEKGLRAFYTPGHSPGHTCFYHEAEGVLIAGDLFTSKKGKLQDPVPAFTADMDLAKRSGKDMLQVVSPAVVSPCHGKDVWL
;
A
#
# COMPACT_ATOMS: atom_id res chain seq x y z
N MET A 1 35.40 21.85 10.87
CA MET A 1 34.92 20.64 10.16
C MET A 1 34.78 19.55 11.20
N GLU A 2 33.57 19.20 11.59
CA GLU A 2 33.34 18.15 12.57
C GLU A 2 32.44 17.09 11.94
N LYS A 3 33.01 15.89 11.81
CA LYS A 3 32.42 14.76 11.11
C LYS A 3 31.52 13.98 12.09
N ASN A 4 30.36 13.59 11.56
CA ASN A 4 29.68 12.31 11.80
C ASN A 4 28.96 12.12 13.14
N HIS A 5 27.66 12.42 13.15
CA HIS A 5 26.70 11.60 13.88
C HIS A 5 26.04 10.63 12.89
N ILE A 6 26.65 9.46 12.69
CA ILE A 6 26.01 8.33 12.01
C ILE A 6 25.30 7.55 13.13
N PRO A 7 23.96 7.51 13.18
CA PRO A 7 23.26 6.71 14.18
C PRO A 7 23.64 5.24 13.99
N THR A 8 24.24 4.69 15.03
CA THR A 8 24.68 3.30 15.15
C THR A 8 23.49 2.34 15.14
N GLU A 9 23.73 1.19 14.49
CA GLU A 9 22.90 -0.01 14.36
C GLU A 9 21.61 -0.03 15.19
N LYS A 10 20.46 0.01 14.51
CA LYS A 10 19.19 -0.38 15.13
C LYS A 10 19.34 -1.83 15.61
N LYS A 11 19.36 -2.05 16.93
CA LYS A 11 19.34 -3.38 17.53
C LYS A 11 18.22 -4.19 16.87
N ALA A 12 18.59 -5.31 16.25
CA ALA A 12 17.63 -6.23 15.67
C ALA A 12 16.64 -6.65 16.76
N GLN A 13 15.35 -6.36 16.56
CA GLN A 13 14.31 -6.84 17.45
C GLN A 13 14.24 -8.36 17.31
N LYS A 14 14.13 -9.08 18.43
CA LYS A 14 13.87 -10.53 18.37
C LYS A 14 12.55 -10.73 17.62
N PRO A 15 12.50 -11.62 16.61
CA PRO A 15 11.26 -11.93 15.91
C PRO A 15 10.20 -12.38 16.92
N ILE A 16 9.00 -11.81 16.83
CA ILE A 16 7.85 -12.31 17.58
C ILE A 16 7.43 -13.61 16.91
N ALA A 17 7.29 -14.69 17.68
CA ALA A 17 6.74 -15.93 17.16
C ALA A 17 5.29 -15.70 16.71
N ILE A 18 5.05 -15.82 15.40
CA ILE A 18 3.70 -15.77 14.84
C ILE A 18 2.97 -17.04 15.30
N LYS A 19 1.86 -16.87 16.05
CA LYS A 19 1.08 -18.00 16.57
C LYS A 19 0.14 -18.59 15.51
N GLU A 20 -0.55 -17.72 14.79
CA GLU A 20 -1.52 -18.08 13.77
C GLU A 20 -1.42 -17.09 12.61
N VAL A 21 -1.69 -17.59 11.40
CA VAL A 21 -1.83 -16.79 10.18
C VAL A 21 -3.15 -17.17 9.56
N LYS A 22 -3.99 -16.18 9.26
CA LYS A 22 -5.23 -16.35 8.52
C LYS A 22 -5.09 -15.66 7.16
N PRO A 23 -5.41 -16.33 6.04
CA PRO A 23 -5.53 -15.64 4.75
C PRO A 23 -6.67 -14.63 4.81
N LEU A 24 -6.56 -13.58 4.01
CA LEU A 24 -7.65 -12.64 3.76
C LEU A 24 -8.32 -13.01 2.45
N ASP A 25 -9.65 -13.01 2.45
CA ASP A 25 -10.45 -13.06 1.24
C ASP A 25 -10.70 -11.64 0.71
N ASP A 26 -11.16 -11.54 -0.54
CA ASP A 26 -11.51 -10.25 -1.11
C ASP A 26 -12.71 -9.63 -0.36
N GLU A 27 -12.66 -8.32 -0.17
CA GLU A 27 -13.64 -7.52 0.61
C GLU A 27 -13.77 -7.85 2.11
N ASP A 28 -12.87 -8.65 2.68
CA ASP A 28 -12.83 -8.94 4.11
C ASP A 28 -12.81 -7.66 4.95
N LEU A 29 -13.76 -7.53 5.89
CA LEU A 29 -13.80 -6.43 6.84
C LEU A 29 -13.00 -6.78 8.10
N LEU A 30 -11.91 -6.05 8.31
CA LEU A 30 -11.00 -6.21 9.43
C LEU A 30 -11.37 -5.31 10.61
N GLU A 31 -10.66 -5.50 11.71
CA GLU A 31 -10.72 -4.61 12.86
C GLU A 31 -10.49 -3.15 12.45
N LYS A 32 -11.10 -2.23 13.19
CA LYS A 32 -11.01 -0.78 12.95
C LYS A 32 -11.54 -0.35 11.56
N GLY A 33 -12.39 -1.15 10.92
CA GLY A 33 -13.12 -0.72 9.73
C GLY A 33 -12.30 -0.73 8.44
N LEU A 34 -11.19 -1.49 8.40
CA LEU A 34 -10.38 -1.65 7.19
C LEU A 34 -10.95 -2.78 6.35
N ARG A 35 -11.40 -2.47 5.13
CA ARG A 35 -11.80 -3.47 4.14
C ARG A 35 -10.61 -3.84 3.25
N ALA A 36 -10.30 -5.12 3.14
CA ALA A 36 -9.25 -5.61 2.26
C ALA A 36 -9.75 -5.75 0.81
N PHE A 37 -8.90 -5.46 -0.16
CA PHE A 37 -9.20 -5.63 -1.58
C PHE A 37 -8.03 -6.29 -2.30
N TYR A 38 -8.29 -7.41 -2.97
CA TYR A 38 -7.31 -8.09 -3.79
C TYR A 38 -7.00 -7.27 -5.05
N THR A 39 -5.74 -6.89 -5.22
CA THR A 39 -5.30 -5.92 -6.23
C THR A 39 -4.00 -6.37 -6.90
N PRO A 40 -4.04 -7.50 -7.64
CA PRO A 40 -2.83 -8.10 -8.20
C PRO A 40 -2.15 -7.20 -9.24
N GLY A 41 -0.91 -7.52 -9.53
CA GLY A 41 -0.12 -6.88 -10.59
C GLY A 41 1.23 -6.39 -10.08
N HIS A 42 1.25 -5.57 -9.03
CA HIS A 42 2.51 -5.23 -8.36
C HIS A 42 3.20 -6.50 -7.85
N SER A 43 2.45 -7.33 -7.14
CA SER A 43 2.77 -8.73 -6.86
C SER A 43 1.52 -9.60 -7.10
N PRO A 44 1.67 -10.93 -7.23
CA PRO A 44 0.53 -11.83 -7.40
C PRO A 44 -0.48 -11.78 -6.24
N GLY A 45 -0.01 -11.44 -5.02
CA GLY A 45 -0.80 -11.37 -3.79
C GLY A 45 -0.98 -9.95 -3.26
N HIS A 46 -0.85 -8.92 -4.11
CA HIS A 46 -0.96 -7.53 -3.65
C HIS A 46 -2.39 -7.22 -3.17
N THR A 47 -2.50 -6.50 -2.06
CA THR A 47 -3.76 -6.17 -1.38
C THR A 47 -3.76 -4.70 -0.98
N CYS A 48 -4.85 -4.00 -1.27
CA CYS A 48 -5.12 -2.65 -0.77
C CYS A 48 -6.05 -2.74 0.45
N PHE A 49 -6.00 -1.72 1.31
CA PHE A 49 -6.95 -1.58 2.41
C PHE A 49 -7.69 -0.25 2.31
N TYR A 50 -9.00 -0.29 2.45
CA TYR A 50 -9.84 0.90 2.44
C TYR A 50 -10.48 1.13 3.80
N HIS A 51 -10.28 2.32 4.36
CA HIS A 51 -10.94 2.75 5.58
C HIS A 51 -12.16 3.61 5.21
N GLU A 52 -13.33 2.97 5.16
CA GLU A 52 -14.56 3.57 4.62
C GLU A 52 -15.00 4.84 5.37
N ALA A 53 -14.88 4.84 6.70
CA ALA A 53 -15.31 5.97 7.53
C ALA A 53 -14.51 7.27 7.27
N GLU A 54 -13.26 7.15 6.84
CA GLU A 54 -12.37 8.32 6.59
C GLU A 54 -12.06 8.51 5.10
N GLY A 55 -12.57 7.63 4.24
CA GLY A 55 -12.31 7.67 2.80
C GLY A 55 -10.84 7.47 2.42
N VAL A 56 -10.07 6.71 3.20
CA VAL A 56 -8.62 6.52 2.99
C VAL A 56 -8.35 5.19 2.29
N LEU A 57 -7.74 5.23 1.11
CA LEU A 57 -7.19 4.05 0.44
C LEU A 57 -5.69 3.91 0.77
N ILE A 58 -5.35 2.90 1.57
CA ILE A 58 -3.97 2.47 1.79
C ILE A 58 -3.58 1.56 0.62
N ALA A 59 -2.85 2.14 -0.34
CA ALA A 59 -2.66 1.54 -1.66
C ALA A 59 -1.39 0.68 -1.80
N GLY A 60 -0.55 0.63 -0.77
CA GLY A 60 0.72 -0.10 -0.83
C GLY A 60 1.58 0.40 -1.98
N ASP A 61 2.06 -0.54 -2.80
CA ASP A 61 2.91 -0.28 -3.96
C ASP A 61 2.12 -0.25 -5.29
N LEU A 62 0.78 -0.23 -5.24
CA LEU A 62 -0.07 -0.14 -6.43
C LEU A 62 0.10 1.19 -7.18
N PHE A 63 0.48 2.25 -6.44
CA PHE A 63 0.82 3.56 -6.98
C PHE A 63 2.11 4.07 -6.33
N THR A 64 2.77 4.99 -7.02
CA THR A 64 3.68 5.95 -6.36
C THR A 64 3.08 7.35 -6.44
N SER A 65 3.65 8.34 -5.76
CA SER A 65 3.23 9.72 -5.95
C SER A 65 4.37 10.70 -6.10
N LYS A 66 4.10 11.72 -6.92
CA LYS A 66 5.05 12.79 -7.20
C LYS A 66 4.29 14.08 -7.49
N LYS A 67 4.70 15.17 -6.83
CA LYS A 67 4.08 16.51 -6.98
C LYS A 67 2.55 16.50 -6.78
N GLY A 68 2.07 15.77 -5.76
CA GLY A 68 0.65 15.71 -5.40
C GLY A 68 -0.23 14.95 -6.40
N LYS A 69 0.35 14.07 -7.22
CA LYS A 69 -0.38 13.24 -8.19
C LYS A 69 0.04 11.79 -8.05
N LEU A 70 -0.92 10.88 -8.24
CA LEU A 70 -0.64 9.46 -8.41
C LEU A 70 0.19 9.24 -9.67
N GLN A 71 1.07 8.27 -9.61
CA GLN A 71 1.92 7.79 -10.67
C GLN A 71 1.84 6.25 -10.68
N ASP A 72 2.22 5.67 -11.80
CA ASP A 72 2.36 4.22 -11.93
C ASP A 72 3.32 3.63 -10.87
N PRO A 73 3.17 2.32 -10.55
CA PRO A 73 4.12 1.62 -9.70
C PRO A 73 5.50 1.54 -10.38
N VAL A 74 6.55 1.31 -9.60
CA VAL A 74 7.92 1.26 -10.15
C VAL A 74 8.08 0.02 -11.04
N PRO A 75 8.40 0.16 -12.35
CA PRO A 75 8.41 -0.98 -13.27
C PRO A 75 9.37 -2.11 -12.88
N ALA A 76 10.54 -1.76 -12.32
CA ALA A 76 11.54 -2.72 -11.89
C ALA A 76 11.07 -3.63 -10.73
N PHE A 77 10.00 -3.25 -10.04
CA PHE A 77 9.45 -3.98 -8.88
C PHE A 77 8.00 -4.41 -9.08
N THR A 78 7.51 -4.44 -10.33
CA THR A 78 6.12 -4.76 -10.65
C THR A 78 6.06 -6.04 -11.48
N ALA A 79 5.38 -7.08 -10.99
CA ALA A 79 5.32 -8.38 -11.64
C ALA A 79 4.53 -8.36 -12.97
N ASP A 80 3.41 -7.65 -13.01
CA ASP A 80 2.56 -7.41 -14.19
C ASP A 80 2.06 -5.97 -14.16
N MET A 81 2.65 -5.13 -15.00
CA MET A 81 2.37 -3.70 -15.05
C MET A 81 0.96 -3.39 -15.55
N ASP A 82 0.47 -4.12 -16.54
CA ASP A 82 -0.85 -3.87 -17.10
C ASP A 82 -1.95 -4.27 -16.11
N LEU A 83 -1.76 -5.40 -15.42
CA LEU A 83 -2.66 -5.81 -14.36
C LEU A 83 -2.63 -4.83 -13.18
N ALA A 84 -1.44 -4.35 -12.76
CA ALA A 84 -1.33 -3.38 -11.68
C ALA A 84 -2.10 -2.08 -11.99
N LYS A 85 -1.99 -1.58 -13.23
CA LYS A 85 -2.73 -0.38 -13.66
C LYS A 85 -4.24 -0.61 -13.72
N ARG A 86 -4.69 -1.79 -14.17
CA ARG A 86 -6.11 -2.17 -14.15
C ARG A 86 -6.63 -2.22 -12.72
N SER A 87 -5.97 -2.96 -11.84
CA SER A 87 -6.29 -3.05 -10.41
C SER A 87 -6.35 -1.67 -9.75
N GLY A 88 -5.38 -0.79 -10.04
CA GLY A 88 -5.36 0.58 -9.54
C GLY A 88 -6.56 1.40 -10.02
N LYS A 89 -6.87 1.36 -11.32
CA LYS A 89 -8.03 2.05 -11.87
C LYS A 89 -9.34 1.55 -11.26
N ASP A 90 -9.50 0.24 -11.18
CA ASP A 90 -10.71 -0.39 -10.63
C ASP A 90 -10.90 0.02 -9.17
N MET A 91 -9.84 0.02 -8.36
CA MET A 91 -9.90 0.49 -6.97
C MET A 91 -10.38 1.94 -6.85
N LEU A 92 -9.84 2.85 -7.65
CA LEU A 92 -10.26 4.25 -7.61
C LEU A 92 -11.75 4.42 -7.96
N GLN A 93 -12.31 3.54 -8.78
CA GLN A 93 -13.72 3.55 -9.15
C GLN A 93 -14.60 2.88 -8.09
N VAL A 94 -14.18 1.71 -7.59
CA VAL A 94 -14.94 0.90 -6.63
C VAL A 94 -15.12 1.63 -5.31
N VAL A 95 -14.04 2.18 -4.74
CA VAL A 95 -14.11 2.78 -3.39
C VAL A 95 -14.22 4.29 -3.39
N SER A 96 -13.96 4.96 -4.53
CA SER A 96 -14.02 6.42 -4.68
C SER A 96 -13.40 7.17 -3.48
N PRO A 97 -12.10 6.94 -3.18
CA PRO A 97 -11.50 7.41 -1.94
C PRO A 97 -11.31 8.93 -1.95
N ALA A 98 -11.40 9.57 -0.79
CA ALA A 98 -11.04 10.98 -0.62
C ALA A 98 -9.52 11.18 -0.68
N VAL A 99 -8.75 10.18 -0.24
CA VAL A 99 -7.30 10.22 -0.24
C VAL A 99 -6.70 8.84 -0.51
N VAL A 100 -5.62 8.83 -1.28
CA VAL A 100 -4.81 7.64 -1.57
C VAL A 100 -3.46 7.79 -0.90
N SER A 101 -3.10 6.82 -0.05
CA SER A 101 -1.84 6.75 0.67
C SER A 101 -0.95 5.64 0.08
N PRO A 102 -0.01 5.98 -0.82
CA PRO A 102 0.96 5.03 -1.37
C PRO A 102 2.19 4.88 -0.46
N CYS A 103 2.87 3.74 -0.56
CA CYS A 103 4.13 3.47 0.15
C CYS A 103 5.27 4.41 -0.30
N HIS A 104 5.26 4.85 -1.56
CA HIS A 104 6.29 5.71 -2.14
C HIS A 104 5.75 7.08 -2.52
N GLY A 105 6.17 8.11 -1.78
CA GLY A 105 5.81 9.50 -2.02
C GLY A 105 5.04 10.10 -0.83
N LYS A 106 4.06 10.94 -1.14
CA LYS A 106 3.11 11.52 -0.17
C LYS A 106 1.68 11.09 -0.49
N ASP A 107 0.78 11.27 0.46
CA ASP A 107 -0.66 11.12 0.20
C ASP A 107 -1.14 12.02 -0.94
N VAL A 108 -2.12 11.54 -1.70
CA VAL A 108 -2.76 12.24 -2.81
C VAL A 108 -4.24 12.36 -2.52
N TRP A 109 -4.70 13.59 -2.37
CA TRP A 109 -6.11 13.94 -2.20
C TRP A 109 -6.79 14.04 -3.57
N LEU A 110 -7.98 13.43 -3.72
CA LEU A 110 -8.73 13.34 -4.98
C LEU A 110 -9.89 14.35 -5.07
#